data_AF-A0A1A9D4H2-F1
#
_entry.id   AF-A0A1A9D4H2-F1
#
_cell.length_a   1.000
_cell.length_b   1.000
_cell.length_c   1.000
_cell.angle_alpha   90.00
_cell.angle_beta   90.00
_cell.angle_gamma   90.00
#
_symmetry.space_group_name_H-M   'P 1'
#
loop_
_entity.id
_entity.type
_entity.pdbx_description
1 polymer ?
#
loop_
_entity_poly.entity_id
_entity_poly.type
_entity_poly.pdbx_seq_one_letter_code
_entity_poly.pdbx_strand_id
1 'polypeptide(L)'
;MGGVILRGMNMMRGVGVVAAGVAAVVLAGCGGGGEGDVGAKASSSPSVTASPDPEESVEEPVYPAGPEGDIDRLADEEGWVVDDLYESASEFVADICDSLPDSSAGGASRPQWLAESGNFDGDGKDVLQAGVPKLCPKWSKTLTEAVSGDYERWFGNGTFLVSSKSPTAAQLEGDEDVQTIPPGTYRAAGSMEDCYWERTSESGEIVDNSFATSARVITVTIASSDGQFTSRGCAVWKPVK
;
A
#
# COMPACT_ATOMS: atom_id res chain seq x y z
N MET A 1 4.23 23.22 -17.58
CA MET A 1 3.37 23.67 -16.47
C MET A 1 2.30 22.63 -16.25
N GLY A 2 2.66 21.49 -15.65
CA GLY A 2 1.75 20.41 -15.29
C GLY A 2 1.67 20.36 -13.78
N GLY A 3 0.47 20.55 -13.23
CA GLY A 3 0.23 20.61 -11.79
C GLY A 3 0.37 19.25 -11.13
N VAL A 4 1.12 19.22 -10.03
CA VAL A 4 1.23 18.10 -9.09
C VAL A 4 -0.07 18.01 -8.30
N ILE A 5 -0.78 16.88 -8.39
CA ILE A 5 -1.94 16.60 -7.56
C ILE A 5 -1.42 15.84 -6.33
N LEU A 6 -1.35 16.53 -5.19
CA LEU A 6 -1.10 15.91 -3.89
C LEU A 6 -2.25 14.94 -3.56
N ARG A 7 -1.93 13.66 -3.37
CA ARG A 7 -2.85 12.66 -2.80
C ARG A 7 -2.81 12.78 -1.28
N GLY A 8 -3.85 13.36 -0.69
CA GLY A 8 -4.08 13.30 0.75
C GLY A 8 -4.78 11.99 1.12
N MET A 9 -4.10 11.12 1.86
CA MET A 9 -4.70 9.92 2.48
C MET A 9 -5.44 10.34 3.75
N ASN A 10 -6.77 10.18 3.76
CA ASN A 10 -7.59 10.43 4.94
C ASN A 10 -7.86 9.10 5.65
N MET A 11 -7.08 8.78 6.70
CA MET A 11 -7.38 7.67 7.60
C MET A 11 -8.60 8.02 8.46
N MET A 12 -9.74 7.34 8.23
CA MET A 12 -10.83 7.32 9.20
C MET A 12 -10.75 6.07 10.06
N ARG A 13 -10.25 6.25 11.28
CA ARG A 13 -10.45 5.31 12.40
C ARG A 13 -11.91 5.35 12.83
N GLY A 14 -12.55 4.19 12.83
CA GLY A 14 -13.91 4.02 13.35
C GLY A 14 -13.99 4.22 14.86
N VAL A 15 -15.09 4.84 15.30
CA VAL A 15 -15.62 4.73 16.66
C VAL A 15 -17.13 4.57 16.53
N GLY A 16 -17.64 3.40 16.92
CA GLY A 16 -19.07 3.15 17.01
C GLY A 16 -19.68 3.82 18.24
N VAL A 17 -20.85 4.44 18.07
CA VAL A 17 -21.81 4.68 19.15
C VAL A 17 -23.21 4.50 18.60
N VAL A 18 -23.94 3.54 19.19
CA VAL A 18 -25.38 3.34 19.04
C VAL A 18 -26.08 4.35 19.97
N ALA A 19 -26.99 5.17 19.47
CA ALA A 19 -28.05 5.77 20.31
C ALA A 19 -29.27 6.21 19.50
N ALA A 20 -30.42 5.96 20.10
CA ALA A 20 -31.78 6.12 19.59
C ALA A 20 -32.21 7.58 19.36
N GLY A 21 -33.29 7.75 18.59
CA GLY A 21 -33.77 9.04 18.09
C GLY A 21 -34.51 9.92 19.09
N VAL A 22 -35.04 11.03 18.56
CA VAL A 22 -36.35 11.69 18.82
C VAL A 22 -36.36 12.99 18.01
N ALA A 23 -37.51 13.27 17.40
CA ALA A 23 -37.80 14.47 16.60
C ALA A 23 -37.99 15.74 17.46
N ALA A 24 -37.77 16.93 16.87
CA ALA A 24 -38.76 18.03 16.78
C ALA A 24 -38.14 19.46 16.64
N VAL A 25 -38.61 20.15 15.61
CA VAL A 25 -39.19 21.52 15.61
C VAL A 25 -38.29 22.76 15.89
N VAL A 26 -38.08 23.51 14.80
CA VAL A 26 -38.18 24.98 14.54
C VAL A 26 -38.07 25.97 15.72
N LEU A 27 -37.32 27.06 15.54
CA LEU A 27 -37.82 28.45 15.65
C LEU A 27 -36.82 29.48 15.08
N ALA A 28 -37.39 30.51 14.45
CA ALA A 28 -36.73 31.63 13.79
C ALA A 28 -36.18 32.67 14.77
N GLY A 29 -35.19 33.46 14.33
CA GLY A 29 -34.74 34.68 15.00
C GLY A 29 -34.09 35.64 14.01
N CYS A 30 -34.65 36.85 13.90
CA CYS A 30 -34.27 37.93 13.00
C CYS A 30 -33.84 39.14 13.85
N GLY A 31 -32.91 39.96 13.34
CA GLY A 31 -32.52 41.28 13.88
C GLY A 31 -31.06 41.33 14.31
N GLY A 32 -30.25 42.33 13.98
CA GLY A 32 -30.50 43.62 13.36
C GLY A 32 -29.53 44.64 13.96
N GLY A 33 -28.71 45.28 13.12
CA GLY A 33 -28.19 46.64 13.32
C GLY A 33 -26.89 46.85 14.11
N GLY A 34 -25.97 47.61 13.49
CA GLY A 34 -25.32 48.74 14.16
C GLY A 34 -23.80 48.69 14.27
N GLU A 35 -23.13 49.36 13.32
CA GLU A 35 -21.73 49.81 13.42
C GLU A 35 -21.45 50.56 14.75
N GLY A 36 -20.27 50.30 15.31
CA GLY A 36 -19.68 51.05 16.41
C GLY A 36 -18.17 51.15 16.24
N ASP A 37 -17.72 52.32 15.80
CA ASP A 37 -16.33 52.78 15.71
C ASP A 37 -15.70 52.91 17.11
N VAL A 38 -14.50 52.36 17.30
CA VAL A 38 -13.59 52.86 18.34
C VAL A 38 -12.13 52.65 17.94
N GLY A 39 -11.45 53.78 17.73
CA GLY A 39 -10.24 54.06 18.51
C GLY A 39 -8.92 53.68 17.86
N ALA A 40 -8.43 54.59 17.02
CA ALA A 40 -7.02 54.70 16.69
C ALA A 40 -6.14 54.77 17.95
N LYS A 41 -5.12 53.91 18.01
CA LYS A 41 -3.87 54.20 18.72
C LYS A 41 -2.71 53.98 17.76
N ALA A 42 -2.07 55.10 17.40
CA ALA A 42 -0.73 55.11 16.87
C ALA A 42 0.20 54.41 17.87
N SER A 43 0.94 53.41 17.40
CA SER A 43 2.09 52.87 18.12
C SER A 43 3.26 52.88 17.16
N SER A 44 4.25 53.69 17.53
CA SER A 44 5.44 54.03 16.77
C SER A 44 6.25 52.80 16.39
N SER A 45 6.71 52.81 15.15
CA SER A 45 7.71 51.90 14.60
C SER A 45 9.04 52.05 15.36
N PRO A 46 9.66 50.96 15.82
CA PRO A 46 11.11 50.87 15.84
C PRO A 46 11.57 50.34 14.48
N SER A 47 12.48 51.07 13.85
CA SER A 47 13.28 50.55 12.73
C SER A 47 13.98 49.27 13.17
N VAL A 48 13.54 48.14 12.62
CA VAL A 48 14.29 46.90 12.69
C VAL A 48 15.48 47.09 11.74
N THR A 49 16.62 47.40 12.31
CA THR A 49 17.92 47.21 11.66
C THR A 49 17.92 45.78 11.12
N ALA A 50 18.12 45.63 9.81
CA ALA A 50 18.32 44.33 9.20
C ALA A 50 19.54 43.67 9.89
N SER A 51 19.26 42.69 10.75
CA SER A 51 20.27 41.71 11.13
C SER A 51 20.68 40.97 9.86
N PRO A 52 21.98 40.65 9.68
CA PRO A 52 22.35 39.69 8.66
C PRO A 52 21.60 38.38 8.94
N ASP A 53 20.94 37.85 7.92
CA ASP A 53 20.52 36.45 7.90
C ASP A 53 21.72 35.62 8.39
N PRO A 54 21.57 34.77 9.43
CA PRO A 54 22.63 33.85 9.76
C PRO A 54 22.87 33.02 8.50
N GLU A 55 24.10 33.03 7.98
CA GLU A 55 24.54 32.03 7.01
C GLU A 55 24.18 30.68 7.62
N GLU A 56 23.14 30.05 7.09
CA GLU A 56 22.73 28.71 7.42
C GLU A 56 23.92 27.83 7.03
N SER A 57 24.75 27.52 8.02
CA SER A 57 25.83 26.57 7.88
C SER A 57 25.15 25.26 7.53
N VAL A 58 25.22 24.88 6.26
CA VAL A 58 24.85 23.55 5.82
C VAL A 58 25.80 22.61 6.56
N GLU A 59 25.38 22.10 7.72
CA GLU A 59 26.11 21.06 8.41
C GLU A 59 26.09 19.85 7.48
N GLU A 60 27.27 19.41 7.03
CA GLU A 60 27.37 18.22 6.20
C GLU A 60 26.74 17.04 6.94
N PRO A 61 25.85 16.26 6.30
CA PRO A 61 25.23 15.12 6.94
C PRO A 61 26.30 14.11 7.37
N VAL A 62 26.18 13.63 8.61
CA VAL A 62 27.12 12.66 9.21
C VAL A 62 26.50 11.27 9.11
N TYR A 63 27.15 10.39 8.36
CA TYR A 63 26.68 9.01 8.17
C TYR A 63 27.37 8.03 9.13
N PRO A 64 26.65 7.00 9.61
CA PRO A 64 27.26 5.94 10.42
C PRO A 64 28.30 5.16 9.60
N ALA A 65 29.30 4.58 10.27
CA ALA A 65 30.23 3.69 9.61
C ALA A 65 29.58 2.34 9.31
N GLY A 66 29.76 1.82 8.09
CA GLY A 66 29.25 0.51 7.69
C GLY A 66 28.32 0.57 6.48
N PRO A 67 27.74 -0.58 6.10
CA PRO A 67 26.87 -0.66 4.93
C PRO A 67 25.61 0.21 5.05
N GLU A 68 25.11 0.46 6.26
CA GLU A 68 23.97 1.35 6.53
C GLU A 68 24.28 2.79 6.10
N GLY A 69 25.37 3.38 6.60
CA GLY A 69 25.74 4.74 6.19
C GLY A 69 26.20 4.86 4.74
N ASP A 70 26.72 3.78 4.15
CA ASP A 70 26.99 3.73 2.70
C ASP A 70 25.70 3.74 1.86
N ILE A 71 24.57 3.27 2.39
CA ILE A 71 23.25 3.34 1.75
C ILE A 71 22.67 4.74 1.94
N ASP A 72 22.72 5.28 3.15
CA ASP A 72 22.18 6.60 3.47
C ASP A 72 22.90 7.70 2.69
N ARG A 73 24.24 7.66 2.63
CA ARG A 73 25.02 8.59 1.82
C ARG A 73 24.63 8.49 0.34
N LEU A 74 24.46 7.28 -0.18
CA LEU A 74 24.08 7.10 -1.59
C LEU A 74 22.68 7.65 -1.85
N ALA A 75 21.73 7.43 -0.93
CA ALA A 75 20.38 7.95 -1.04
C ALA A 75 20.38 9.49 -1.08
N ASP A 76 21.16 10.14 -0.22
CA ASP A 76 21.29 11.60 -0.22
C ASP A 76 22.01 12.13 -1.49
N GLU A 77 23.04 11.44 -1.96
CA GLU A 77 23.77 11.78 -3.19
C GLU A 77 22.86 11.68 -4.44
N GLU A 78 21.99 10.68 -4.50
CA GLU A 78 21.04 10.47 -5.60
C GLU A 78 19.72 11.24 -5.40
N GLY A 79 19.48 11.75 -4.19
CA GLY A 79 18.24 12.44 -3.82
C GLY A 79 17.02 11.50 -3.69
N TRP A 80 17.23 10.24 -3.31
CA TRP A 80 16.18 9.24 -3.14
C TRP A 80 15.37 9.48 -1.87
N VAL A 81 14.04 9.44 -2.01
CA VAL A 81 13.08 9.53 -0.90
C VAL A 81 12.15 8.33 -0.94
N VAL A 82 12.09 7.58 0.17
CA VAL A 82 11.21 6.41 0.30
C VAL A 82 9.81 6.88 0.73
N ASP A 83 9.69 7.41 1.95
CA ASP A 83 8.50 8.06 2.49
C ASP A 83 8.85 8.89 3.74
N ASP A 84 7.87 9.53 4.38
CA ASP A 84 8.04 10.32 5.60
C ASP A 84 8.09 9.46 6.89
N LEU A 85 7.99 8.14 6.80
CA LEU A 85 7.92 7.21 7.94
C LEU A 85 9.31 6.72 8.38
N TYR A 86 10.27 6.67 7.46
CA TYR A 86 11.64 6.24 7.75
C TYR A 86 12.58 7.44 7.93
N GLU A 87 13.43 7.41 8.95
CA GLU A 87 14.42 8.46 9.20
C GLU A 87 15.60 8.37 8.21
N SER A 88 15.79 7.21 7.58
CA SER A 88 16.87 6.96 6.63
C SER A 88 16.56 5.84 5.63
N ALA A 89 17.28 5.83 4.52
CA ALA A 89 17.16 4.78 3.51
C ALA A 89 17.57 3.41 4.05
N SER A 90 18.59 3.34 4.89
CA SER A 90 19.06 2.10 5.51
C SER A 90 18.05 1.53 6.51
N GLU A 91 17.29 2.38 7.22
CA GLU A 91 16.20 1.95 8.11
C GLU A 91 15.07 1.28 7.32
N PHE A 92 14.65 1.88 6.21
CA PHE A 92 13.67 1.27 5.30
C PHE A 92 14.14 -0.11 4.81
N VAL A 93 15.40 -0.20 4.36
CA VAL A 93 15.95 -1.49 3.90
C VAL A 93 15.96 -2.51 5.04
N ALA A 94 16.35 -2.12 6.25
CA ALA A 94 16.38 -3.01 7.41
C ALA A 94 14.98 -3.54 7.75
N ASP A 95 13.96 -2.68 7.77
CA ASP A 95 12.57 -3.06 8.02
C ASP A 95 12.04 -4.06 6.97
N ILE A 96 12.34 -3.83 5.69
CA ILE A 96 12.02 -4.78 4.62
C ILE A 96 12.77 -6.11 4.80
N CYS A 97 14.06 -6.07 5.13
CA CYS A 97 14.86 -7.26 5.40
C CYS A 97 14.29 -8.13 6.54
N ASP A 98 13.77 -7.50 7.59
CA ASP A 98 13.17 -8.12 8.75
C ASP A 98 11.73 -8.61 8.51
N SER A 99 11.01 -7.98 7.60
CA SER A 99 9.65 -8.36 7.19
C SER A 99 9.62 -9.53 6.18
N LEU A 100 10.66 -9.69 5.36
CA LEU A 100 10.72 -10.73 4.31
C LEU A 100 10.52 -12.18 4.80
N PRO A 101 11.01 -12.62 5.98
CA PRO A 101 10.67 -13.92 6.55
C PRO A 101 9.16 -14.18 6.67
N ASP A 102 8.40 -13.19 7.13
CA ASP A 102 6.99 -13.33 7.53
C ASP A 102 5.99 -12.81 6.49
N SER A 103 6.43 -11.97 5.55
CA SER A 103 5.63 -11.43 4.44
C SER A 103 4.84 -12.48 3.63
N SER A 104 5.34 -13.71 3.56
CA SER A 104 4.64 -14.83 2.88
C SER A 104 3.44 -15.41 3.65
N ALA A 105 3.24 -15.02 4.91
CA ALA A 105 2.14 -15.51 5.74
C ALA A 105 0.76 -14.98 5.29
N GLY A 106 0.72 -13.84 4.58
CA GLY A 106 -0.50 -13.22 4.07
C GLY A 106 -1.08 -13.83 2.78
N GLY A 107 -0.44 -14.88 2.23
CA GLY A 107 -0.91 -15.55 1.03
C GLY A 107 -0.33 -15.04 -0.29
N ALA A 108 0.60 -14.10 -0.23
CA ALA A 108 1.48 -13.75 -1.35
C ALA A 108 2.79 -14.56 -1.29
N SER A 109 3.45 -14.76 -2.44
CA SER A 109 4.86 -15.14 -2.42
C SER A 109 5.72 -13.96 -1.94
N ARG A 110 6.94 -14.21 -1.46
CA ARG A 110 7.85 -13.12 -1.02
C ARG A 110 8.14 -12.08 -2.11
N PRO A 111 8.54 -12.47 -3.34
CA PRO A 111 8.77 -11.48 -4.40
C PRO A 111 7.48 -10.76 -4.81
N GLN A 112 6.31 -11.43 -4.74
CA GLN A 112 5.02 -10.79 -4.96
C GLN A 112 4.73 -9.72 -3.90
N TRP A 113 4.88 -10.04 -2.61
CA TRP A 113 4.70 -9.06 -1.54
C TRP A 113 5.62 -7.85 -1.73
N LEU A 114 6.89 -8.10 -2.07
CA LEU A 114 7.86 -7.05 -2.27
C LEU A 114 7.45 -6.12 -3.42
N ALA A 115 6.99 -6.68 -4.54
CA ALA A 115 6.61 -5.93 -5.74
C ALA A 115 5.23 -5.25 -5.67
N GLU A 116 4.29 -5.81 -4.90
CA GLU A 116 2.86 -5.42 -4.99
C GLU A 116 2.34 -4.70 -3.73
N SER A 117 3.14 -4.59 -2.65
CA SER A 117 2.70 -3.94 -1.40
C SER A 117 3.14 -2.47 -1.27
N GLY A 118 3.55 -1.83 -2.37
CA GLY A 118 3.99 -0.43 -2.37
C GLY A 118 5.46 -0.20 -2.02
N ASN A 119 6.24 -1.25 -1.71
CA ASN A 119 7.67 -1.10 -1.36
C ASN A 119 8.54 -0.55 -2.50
N PHE A 120 8.02 -0.56 -3.74
CA PHE A 120 8.68 -0.02 -4.92
C PHE A 120 8.15 1.35 -5.34
N ASP A 121 7.22 1.93 -4.58
CA ASP A 121 6.71 3.27 -4.84
C ASP A 121 7.82 4.31 -4.58
N GLY A 122 7.73 5.46 -5.26
CA GLY A 122 8.78 6.48 -5.19
C GLY A 122 10.15 5.93 -5.58
N ASP A 123 11.16 6.21 -4.75
CA ASP A 123 12.52 5.70 -4.92
C ASP A 123 12.78 4.39 -4.14
N GLY A 124 11.74 3.81 -3.51
CA GLY A 124 11.86 2.61 -2.68
C GLY A 124 12.49 1.44 -3.43
N LYS A 125 12.20 1.30 -4.73
CA LYS A 125 12.82 0.29 -5.58
C LYS A 125 14.35 0.46 -5.66
N ASP A 126 14.82 1.67 -5.93
CA ASP A 126 16.25 1.95 -6.12
C ASP A 126 17.01 1.81 -4.80
N VAL A 127 16.42 2.29 -3.70
CA VAL A 127 16.94 2.11 -2.34
C VAL A 127 17.08 0.62 -2.00
N LEU A 128 16.06 -0.20 -2.29
CA LEU A 128 16.13 -1.65 -2.05
C LEU A 128 17.17 -2.34 -2.93
N GLN A 129 17.32 -1.93 -4.20
CA GLN A 129 18.35 -2.45 -5.11
C GLN A 129 19.77 -2.13 -4.63
N ALA A 130 19.98 -0.97 -4.01
CA ALA A 130 21.26 -0.59 -3.41
C ALA A 130 21.52 -1.27 -2.06
N GLY A 131 20.48 -1.42 -1.23
CA GLY A 131 20.61 -1.81 0.17
C GLY A 131 20.49 -3.31 0.46
N VAL A 132 19.54 -4.02 -0.13
CA VAL A 132 19.28 -5.45 0.18
C VAL A 132 20.53 -6.32 -0.04
N PRO A 133 21.32 -6.17 -1.12
CA PRO A 133 22.54 -6.96 -1.28
C PRO A 133 23.60 -6.70 -0.20
N LYS A 134 23.57 -5.53 0.44
CA LYS A 134 24.51 -5.13 1.50
C LYS A 134 24.03 -5.57 2.89
N LEU A 135 22.77 -5.30 3.24
CA LEU A 135 22.22 -5.55 4.59
C LEU A 135 21.66 -6.96 4.77
N CYS A 136 21.01 -7.52 3.74
CA CYS A 136 20.40 -8.85 3.83
C CYS A 136 20.59 -9.68 2.54
N PRO A 137 21.83 -10.03 2.17
CA PRO A 137 22.17 -10.63 0.87
C PRO A 137 21.42 -11.92 0.55
N LYS A 138 20.96 -12.67 1.58
CA LYS A 138 20.10 -13.87 1.42
C LYS A 138 18.83 -13.60 0.60
N TRP A 139 18.35 -12.35 0.57
CA TRP A 139 17.15 -11.93 -0.13
C TRP A 139 17.39 -11.29 -1.51
N SER A 140 18.65 -11.15 -1.95
CA SER A 140 18.98 -10.52 -3.24
C SER A 140 18.27 -11.18 -4.42
N LYS A 141 18.13 -12.52 -4.38
CA LYS A 141 17.40 -13.26 -5.41
C LYS A 141 15.91 -12.89 -5.43
N THR A 142 15.29 -12.84 -4.25
CA THR A 142 13.88 -12.44 -4.11
C THR A 142 13.64 -11.03 -4.60
N LEU A 143 14.55 -10.09 -4.32
CA LEU A 143 14.48 -8.74 -4.87
C LEU A 143 14.58 -8.74 -6.40
N THR A 144 15.50 -9.53 -6.96
CA THR A 144 15.66 -9.63 -8.42
C THR A 144 14.38 -10.17 -9.09
N GLU A 145 13.80 -11.23 -8.53
CA GLU A 145 12.51 -11.78 -8.97
C GLU A 145 11.42 -10.70 -8.94
N ALA A 146 11.27 -10.01 -7.81
CA ALA A 146 10.30 -8.91 -7.63
C ALA A 146 10.48 -7.78 -8.66
N VAL A 147 11.71 -7.27 -8.82
CA VAL A 147 12.04 -6.18 -9.76
C VAL A 147 11.78 -6.58 -11.21
N SER A 148 12.04 -7.84 -11.56
CA SER A 148 11.82 -8.34 -12.92
C SER A 148 10.35 -8.59 -13.26
N GLY A 149 9.49 -8.72 -12.26
CA GLY A 149 8.12 -9.21 -12.43
C GLY A 149 8.02 -10.72 -12.68
N ASP A 150 9.15 -11.43 -12.74
CA ASP A 150 9.21 -12.89 -12.92
C ASP A 150 9.16 -13.59 -11.55
N TYR A 151 7.96 -13.66 -11.00
CA TYR A 151 7.69 -14.40 -9.79
C TYR A 151 6.36 -15.13 -9.84
N GLU A 152 6.28 -16.20 -9.06
CA GLU A 152 5.04 -16.93 -8.88
C GLU A 152 4.08 -16.10 -8.02
N ARG A 153 2.92 -15.76 -8.56
CA ARG A 153 1.84 -15.13 -7.79
C ARG A 153 1.05 -16.21 -7.06
N TRP A 154 0.84 -15.98 -5.76
CA TRP A 154 -0.01 -16.77 -4.89
C TRP A 154 -1.26 -15.95 -4.58
N PHE A 155 -2.37 -16.66 -4.35
CA PHE A 155 -3.67 -16.03 -4.15
C PHE A 155 -4.28 -16.52 -2.84
N GLY A 156 -4.56 -15.57 -1.94
CA GLY A 156 -5.22 -15.85 -0.67
C GLY A 156 -6.75 -15.85 -0.79
N ASN A 157 -7.40 -15.42 0.29
CA ASN A 157 -8.82 -15.11 0.25
C ASN A 157 -9.06 -13.75 -0.43
N GLY A 158 -10.16 -13.63 -1.14
CA GLY A 158 -10.49 -12.45 -1.94
C GLY A 158 -11.33 -12.80 -3.15
N THR A 159 -11.67 -11.78 -3.93
CA THR A 159 -12.30 -11.92 -5.24
C THR A 159 -11.34 -11.31 -6.27
N PHE A 160 -11.05 -12.08 -7.30
CA PHE A 160 -10.07 -11.75 -8.32
C PHE A 160 -10.72 -11.75 -9.69
N LEU A 161 -10.46 -10.72 -10.49
CA LEU A 161 -10.83 -10.73 -11.91
C LEU A 161 -9.97 -11.74 -12.66
N VAL A 162 -10.58 -12.58 -13.48
CA VAL A 162 -9.83 -13.56 -14.27
C VAL A 162 -9.23 -12.86 -15.49
N SER A 163 -7.92 -12.65 -15.47
CA SER A 163 -7.19 -11.96 -16.54
C SER A 163 -5.69 -12.24 -16.44
N SER A 164 -5.04 -12.42 -17.59
CA SER A 164 -3.57 -12.43 -17.69
C SER A 164 -2.95 -11.02 -17.78
N LYS A 165 -3.78 -9.98 -17.85
CA LYS A 165 -3.37 -8.58 -17.94
C LYS A 165 -3.73 -7.87 -16.64
N SER A 166 -2.89 -6.94 -16.22
CA SER A 166 -3.23 -6.00 -15.15
C SER A 166 -4.55 -5.26 -15.46
N PRO A 167 -5.35 -4.94 -14.43
CA PRO A 167 -6.57 -4.16 -14.62
C PRO A 167 -6.26 -2.81 -15.30
N THR A 168 -7.13 -2.39 -16.20
CA THR A 168 -7.11 -1.04 -16.77
C THR A 168 -7.59 -0.01 -15.73
N ALA A 169 -7.21 1.25 -15.86
CA ALA A 169 -7.69 2.31 -14.97
C ALA A 169 -9.23 2.36 -14.88
N ALA A 170 -9.94 2.10 -15.98
CA ALA A 170 -11.39 2.01 -16.01
C ALA A 170 -11.96 0.83 -15.19
N GLN A 171 -11.21 -0.28 -15.07
CA GLN A 171 -11.58 -1.41 -14.20
C GLN A 171 -11.28 -1.14 -12.72
N LEU A 172 -10.47 -0.11 -12.44
CA LEU A 172 -10.16 0.39 -11.10
C LEU A 172 -11.02 1.59 -10.71
N GLU A 173 -11.86 2.13 -11.62
CA GLU A 173 -12.75 3.26 -11.33
C GLU A 173 -13.83 2.84 -10.34
N GLY A 174 -13.57 3.05 -9.05
CA GLY A 174 -14.49 2.79 -7.94
C GLY A 174 -14.03 1.68 -6.97
N ASP A 175 -12.96 0.95 -7.30
CA ASP A 175 -12.36 -0.08 -6.46
C ASP A 175 -10.87 -0.21 -6.79
N GLU A 176 -10.01 0.40 -5.96
CA GLU A 176 -8.55 0.40 -6.14
C GLU A 176 -7.90 -0.93 -5.73
N ASP A 177 -8.66 -1.84 -5.11
CA ASP A 177 -8.18 -3.12 -4.59
C ASP A 177 -8.45 -4.30 -5.56
N VAL A 178 -8.92 -4.02 -6.78
CA VAL A 178 -9.23 -5.05 -7.77
C VAL A 178 -7.95 -5.74 -8.25
N GLN A 179 -7.77 -6.98 -7.80
CA GLN A 179 -6.67 -7.84 -8.20
C GLN A 179 -7.08 -8.79 -9.32
N THR A 180 -6.11 -9.17 -10.16
CA THR A 180 -6.32 -10.13 -11.26
C THR A 180 -5.66 -11.47 -10.97
N ILE A 181 -6.32 -12.56 -11.34
CA ILE A 181 -5.77 -13.91 -11.37
C ILE A 181 -5.70 -14.43 -12.82
N PRO A 182 -4.54 -14.88 -13.31
CA PRO A 182 -4.46 -15.46 -14.65
C PRO A 182 -5.23 -16.78 -14.74
N PRO A 183 -5.80 -17.13 -15.92
CA PRO A 183 -6.31 -18.47 -16.17
C PRO A 183 -5.22 -19.53 -15.93
N GLY A 184 -5.61 -20.68 -15.38
CA GLY A 184 -4.66 -21.73 -15.03
C GLY A 184 -5.21 -22.69 -13.96
N THR A 185 -4.39 -23.66 -13.60
CA THR A 185 -4.70 -24.61 -12.51
C THR A 185 -4.00 -24.18 -11.24
N TYR A 186 -4.77 -24.09 -10.15
CA TYR A 186 -4.30 -23.67 -8.84
C TYR A 186 -4.61 -24.73 -7.80
N ARG A 187 -3.72 -24.87 -6.81
CA ARG A 187 -3.86 -25.81 -5.71
C ARG A 187 -3.72 -25.09 -4.38
N ALA A 188 -4.74 -25.22 -3.53
CA ALA A 188 -4.69 -24.89 -2.12
C ALA A 188 -4.35 -26.16 -1.32
N ALA A 189 -3.32 -26.10 -0.48
CA ALA A 189 -2.88 -27.22 0.34
C ALA A 189 -2.57 -26.77 1.77
N GLY A 190 -3.08 -27.49 2.76
CA GLY A 190 -3.00 -27.13 4.18
C GLY A 190 -4.25 -27.57 4.93
N SER A 191 -4.31 -27.28 6.24
CA SER A 191 -5.57 -27.43 6.97
C SER A 191 -6.52 -26.32 6.56
N MET A 192 -7.68 -26.68 6.00
CA MET A 192 -8.72 -25.73 5.61
C MET A 192 -10.03 -26.14 6.27
N GLU A 193 -10.68 -25.17 6.90
CA GLU A 193 -12.00 -25.30 7.51
C GLU A 193 -12.92 -24.28 6.86
N ASP A 194 -14.13 -24.70 6.50
CA ASP A 194 -15.15 -23.86 5.84
C ASP A 194 -14.61 -23.13 4.59
N CYS A 195 -13.79 -23.81 3.79
CA CYS A 195 -13.25 -23.27 2.55
C CYS A 195 -14.35 -23.23 1.48
N TYR A 196 -14.72 -22.01 1.11
CA TYR A 196 -15.57 -21.73 -0.03
C TYR A 196 -14.73 -21.20 -1.19
N TRP A 197 -14.93 -21.74 -2.37
CA TRP A 197 -14.44 -21.15 -3.60
C TRP A 197 -15.50 -21.18 -4.68
N GLU A 198 -15.46 -20.22 -5.59
CA GLU A 198 -16.32 -20.16 -6.76
C GLU A 198 -15.60 -19.56 -7.95
N ARG A 199 -16.02 -20.00 -9.13
CA ARG A 199 -15.74 -19.40 -10.43
C ARG A 199 -17.06 -18.88 -10.97
N THR A 200 -17.06 -17.64 -11.45
CA THR A 200 -18.24 -17.03 -12.07
C THR A 200 -17.94 -16.59 -13.49
N SER A 201 -18.96 -16.45 -14.33
CA SER A 201 -18.87 -15.80 -15.64
C SER A 201 -18.72 -14.28 -15.49
N GLU A 202 -18.46 -13.57 -16.59
CA GLU A 202 -18.47 -12.10 -16.60
C GLU A 202 -19.83 -11.50 -16.19
N SER A 203 -20.94 -12.22 -16.41
CA SER A 203 -22.28 -11.82 -15.96
C SER A 203 -22.56 -12.14 -14.50
N GLY A 204 -21.61 -12.76 -13.79
CA GLY A 204 -21.74 -13.14 -12.38
C GLY A 204 -22.47 -14.48 -12.15
N GLU A 205 -22.77 -15.25 -13.20
CA GLU A 205 -23.36 -16.58 -13.05
C GLU A 205 -22.30 -17.56 -12.53
N ILE A 206 -22.67 -18.41 -11.57
CA ILE A 206 -21.75 -19.43 -11.05
C ILE A 206 -21.46 -20.47 -12.13
N VAL A 207 -20.19 -20.59 -12.50
CA VAL A 207 -19.68 -21.62 -13.41
C VAL A 207 -19.39 -22.90 -12.63
N ASP A 208 -18.75 -22.77 -11.47
CA ASP A 208 -18.41 -23.89 -10.58
C ASP A 208 -18.17 -23.36 -9.16
N ASN A 209 -18.49 -24.13 -8.14
CA ASN A 209 -18.19 -23.79 -6.76
C ASN A 209 -18.08 -25.01 -5.86
N SER A 210 -17.51 -24.82 -4.67
CA SER A 210 -17.56 -25.82 -3.62
C SER A 210 -17.48 -25.19 -2.24
N PHE A 211 -18.15 -25.81 -1.27
CA PHE A 211 -18.03 -25.50 0.15
C PHE A 211 -17.48 -26.72 0.88
N ALA A 212 -16.17 -26.71 1.15
CA ALA A 212 -15.47 -27.78 1.83
C ALA A 212 -15.35 -27.47 3.33
N THR A 213 -16.16 -28.14 4.14
CA THR A 213 -16.14 -27.99 5.61
C THR A 213 -14.81 -28.42 6.24
N SER A 214 -14.15 -29.41 5.63
CA SER A 214 -12.79 -29.82 5.99
C SER A 214 -12.07 -30.38 4.78
N ALA A 215 -10.93 -29.78 4.44
CA ALA A 215 -10.09 -30.25 3.33
C ALA A 215 -8.60 -30.14 3.65
N ARG A 216 -7.81 -31.00 2.98
CA ARG A 216 -6.34 -30.95 3.01
C ARG A 216 -5.73 -30.42 1.73
N VAL A 217 -6.38 -30.70 0.60
CA VAL A 217 -5.96 -30.28 -0.73
C VAL A 217 -7.20 -30.03 -1.57
N ILE A 218 -7.25 -28.89 -2.27
CA ILE A 218 -8.25 -28.58 -3.29
C ILE A 218 -7.51 -28.08 -4.52
N THR A 219 -7.91 -28.53 -5.71
CA THR A 219 -7.35 -28.09 -7.00
C THR A 219 -8.47 -27.56 -7.88
N VAL A 220 -8.30 -26.36 -8.42
CA VAL A 220 -9.27 -25.68 -9.27
C VAL A 220 -8.58 -25.29 -10.57
N THR A 221 -9.27 -25.48 -11.70
CA THR A 221 -8.83 -24.94 -12.99
C THR A 221 -9.72 -23.77 -13.36
N ILE A 222 -9.14 -22.58 -13.45
CA ILE A 222 -9.78 -21.33 -13.84
C ILE A 222 -9.61 -21.19 -15.35
N ALA A 223 -10.73 -21.14 -16.07
CA ALA A 223 -10.74 -21.00 -17.52
C ALA A 223 -10.58 -19.53 -17.92
N SER A 224 -10.05 -19.26 -19.10
CA SER A 224 -9.93 -17.89 -19.62
C SER A 224 -11.26 -17.22 -19.94
N SER A 225 -12.35 -17.98 -19.94
CA SER A 225 -13.72 -17.49 -20.12
C SER A 225 -14.45 -17.21 -18.80
N ASP A 226 -13.84 -17.51 -17.66
CA ASP A 226 -14.39 -17.12 -16.37
C ASP A 226 -14.24 -15.60 -16.21
N GLY A 227 -15.18 -14.97 -15.51
CA GLY A 227 -15.11 -13.55 -15.15
C GLY A 227 -14.35 -13.34 -13.85
N GLN A 228 -14.68 -14.11 -12.80
CA GLN A 228 -14.07 -13.94 -11.48
C GLN A 228 -13.80 -15.27 -10.79
N PHE A 229 -12.83 -15.26 -9.88
CA PHE A 229 -12.57 -16.30 -8.91
C PHE A 229 -12.67 -15.72 -7.50
N THR A 230 -13.49 -16.32 -6.65
CA THR A 230 -13.62 -15.93 -5.24
C THR A 230 -13.18 -17.07 -4.35
N SER A 231 -12.42 -16.74 -3.29
CA SER A 231 -11.95 -17.68 -2.26
C SER A 231 -12.18 -17.11 -0.87
N ARG A 232 -12.72 -17.93 0.04
CA ARG A 232 -12.95 -17.58 1.46
C ARG A 232 -12.67 -18.79 2.35
N GLY A 233 -11.91 -18.61 3.43
CA GLY A 233 -11.58 -19.70 4.36
C GLY A 233 -10.66 -20.78 3.78
N CYS A 234 -10.06 -20.54 2.60
CA CYS A 234 -9.18 -21.51 1.95
C CYS A 234 -7.72 -21.24 2.28
N ALA A 235 -6.89 -22.27 2.13
CA ALA A 235 -5.44 -22.10 2.12
C ALA A 235 -5.02 -21.37 0.83
N VAL A 236 -3.80 -20.84 0.84
CA VAL A 236 -3.21 -20.10 -0.27
C VAL A 236 -3.21 -20.94 -1.54
N TRP A 237 -3.79 -20.41 -2.61
CA TRP A 237 -3.82 -20.98 -3.95
C TRP A 237 -2.48 -20.71 -4.65
N LYS A 238 -1.78 -21.78 -5.00
CA LYS A 238 -0.53 -21.73 -5.75
C LYS A 238 -0.72 -22.33 -7.14
N PRO A 239 -0.14 -21.76 -8.20
CA PRO A 239 -0.21 -22.35 -9.52
C PRO A 239 0.40 -23.75 -9.52
N VAL A 240 -0.23 -24.66 -10.26
CA VAL A 240 0.28 -26.01 -10.51
C VAL A 240 1.17 -25.94 -11.75
N LYS A 241 2.43 -26.36 -11.59
CA LYS A 241 3.42 -26.50 -12.67
C LYS A 241 3.41 -27.92 -13.23
#